data_AF-A0A7K4CLZ0-F1
#
_entry.id   AF-A0A7K4CLZ0-F1
#
_cell.length_a   1.000
_cell.length_b   1.000
_cell.length_c   1.000
_cell.angle_alpha   90.00
_cell.angle_beta   90.00
_cell.angle_gamma   90.00
#
_symmetry.space_group_name_H-M   'P 1'
#
loop_
_entity.id
_entity.type
_entity.pdbx_description
1 polymer ?
#
loop_
_entity_poly.entity_id
_entity_poly.type
_entity_poly.pdbx_seq_one_letter_code
_entity_poly.pdbx_strand_id
1 'polypeptide(L)'
;MTIATIEEIQELGARMKAILSLSTFPVGVRFLTTKDAVEGAKTLDRHRYCQALMRARHGQDVLLDAGGISCPAAARAFGFRPLPEPLRTGKGLVGFGIVSEEKVAEKMFEKMPHLEMGAIQQIHLYPLEK
;
A
#
# COMPACT_ATOMS: atom_id res chain seq x y z
N MET A 1 11.19 -4.54 24.47
CA MET A 1 10.29 -3.70 23.66
C MET A 1 8.91 -4.28 23.83
N THR A 2 8.05 -3.64 24.61
CA THR A 2 6.70 -4.15 24.88
C THR A 2 5.86 -3.95 23.63
N ILE A 3 5.25 -5.02 23.12
CA ILE A 3 4.37 -4.94 21.95
C ILE A 3 3.05 -4.35 22.45
N ALA A 4 2.63 -3.22 21.89
CA ALA A 4 1.36 -2.60 22.23
C ALA A 4 0.20 -3.54 21.91
N THR A 5 -0.84 -3.57 22.74
CA THR A 5 -2.05 -4.36 22.45
C THR A 5 -2.84 -3.75 21.28
N ILE A 6 -3.76 -4.51 20.70
CA ILE A 6 -4.60 -4.01 19.61
C ILE A 6 -5.45 -2.83 20.08
N GLU A 7 -5.98 -2.92 21.31
CA GLU A 7 -6.78 -1.87 21.94
C GLU A 7 -5.96 -0.58 22.13
N GLU A 8 -4.70 -0.71 22.57
CA GLU A 8 -3.79 0.44 22.68
C GLU A 8 -3.53 1.09 21.32
N ILE A 9 -3.35 0.30 20.25
CA ILE A 9 -3.15 0.82 18.89
C ILE A 9 -4.38 1.58 18.39
N GLN A 10 -5.58 1.03 18.64
CA GLN A 10 -6.85 1.66 18.27
C GLN A 10 -7.04 2.99 19.01
N GLU A 11 -6.77 3.01 20.32
CA GLU A 11 -6.83 4.24 21.12
C GLU A 11 -5.85 5.30 20.60
N LEU A 12 -4.62 4.91 20.27
CA LEU A 12 -3.64 5.82 19.67
C LEU A 12 -4.10 6.37 18.32
N GLY A 13 -4.78 5.55 17.51
CA GLY A 13 -5.42 5.98 16.26
C GLY A 13 -6.48 7.06 16.48
N ALA A 14 -7.38 6.84 17.45
CA ALA A 14 -8.41 7.81 17.82
C ALA A 14 -7.79 9.12 18.35
N ARG A 15 -6.77 9.01 19.22
CA ARG A 15 -6.04 10.17 19.75
C ARG A 15 -5.33 10.95 18.66
N MET A 16 -4.69 10.28 17.70
CA MET A 16 -4.04 10.93 16.55
C MET A 16 -5.04 11.76 15.75
N LYS A 17 -6.21 11.19 15.45
CA LYS A 17 -7.28 11.87 14.74
C LYS A 17 -7.76 13.11 15.49
N ALA A 18 -7.94 13.01 16.81
CA ALA A 18 -8.37 14.13 17.66
C ALA A 18 -7.32 15.25 17.73
N ILE A 19 -6.05 14.92 18.04
CA ILE A 19 -4.97 15.90 18.22
C ILE A 19 -4.69 16.66 16.91
N LEU A 20 -4.62 15.94 15.79
CA LEU A 20 -4.31 16.54 14.49
C LEU A 20 -5.55 17.06 13.75
N SER A 21 -6.75 16.97 14.37
CA SER A 21 -8.02 17.38 13.78
C SER A 21 -8.26 16.79 12.38
N LEU A 22 -7.95 15.49 12.21
CA LEU A 22 -8.08 14.83 10.91
C LEU A 22 -9.56 14.58 10.58
N SER A 23 -9.96 14.97 9.37
CA SER A 23 -11.32 14.70 8.84
C SER A 23 -11.54 13.24 8.43
N THR A 24 -10.48 12.42 8.42
CA THR A 24 -10.47 11.03 7.97
C THR A 24 -9.71 10.15 8.95
N PHE A 25 -9.82 8.83 8.82
CA PHE A 25 -9.16 7.89 9.71
C PHE A 25 -7.67 7.73 9.37
N PRO A 26 -6.78 7.61 10.37
CA PRO A 26 -5.49 6.93 10.20
C PRO A 26 -5.73 5.52 9.67
N VAL A 27 -4.79 4.98 8.89
CA VAL A 27 -4.96 3.67 8.24
C VAL A 27 -3.99 2.65 8.82
N GLY A 28 -4.54 1.53 9.27
CA GLY A 28 -3.79 0.31 9.52
C GLY A 28 -3.48 -0.39 8.20
N VAL A 29 -2.25 -0.89 8.07
CA VAL A 29 -1.82 -1.69 6.93
C VAL A 29 -1.24 -2.98 7.47
N ARG A 30 -1.83 -4.10 7.07
CA ARG A 30 -1.37 -5.44 7.45
C ARG A 30 -0.94 -6.21 6.22
N PHE A 31 0.24 -6.82 6.31
CA PHE A 31 0.79 -7.71 5.30
C PHE A 31 0.40 -9.14 5.62
N LEU A 32 -0.28 -9.79 4.69
CA LEU A 32 -0.79 -11.16 4.85
C LEU A 32 0.03 -12.11 3.98
N THR A 33 0.51 -13.19 4.57
CA THR A 33 1.30 -14.23 3.89
C THR A 33 0.43 -15.33 3.28
N THR A 34 -0.87 -15.33 3.54
CA THR A 34 -1.86 -16.25 2.96
C THR A 34 -2.86 -15.48 2.10
N LYS A 35 -3.68 -16.20 1.33
CA LYS A 35 -4.76 -15.64 0.50
C LYS A 35 -6.13 -15.74 1.17
N ASP A 36 -6.15 -15.94 2.47
CA ASP A 36 -7.39 -16.17 3.21
C ASP A 36 -8.26 -14.92 3.19
N ALA A 37 -9.58 -15.12 3.15
CA ALA A 37 -10.49 -14.00 3.27
C ALA A 37 -10.34 -13.35 4.64
N VAL A 38 -10.33 -12.02 4.67
CA VAL A 38 -10.48 -11.25 5.91
C VAL A 38 -11.95 -10.91 6.06
N GLU A 39 -12.55 -11.31 7.18
CA GLU A 39 -13.95 -11.03 7.47
C GLU A 39 -14.23 -9.53 7.42
N GLY A 40 -15.31 -9.14 6.73
CA GLY A 40 -15.70 -7.75 6.56
C GLY A 40 -14.88 -6.94 5.54
N ALA A 41 -13.75 -7.48 5.05
CA ALA A 41 -12.90 -6.81 4.08
C ALA A 41 -13.37 -7.04 2.64
N LYS A 42 -13.41 -5.97 1.84
CA LYS A 42 -13.73 -6.06 0.41
C LYS A 42 -12.46 -6.23 -0.43
N THR A 43 -12.35 -7.33 -1.16
CA THR A 43 -11.29 -7.51 -2.16
C THR A 43 -11.50 -6.54 -3.33
N LEU A 44 -10.46 -5.77 -3.63
CA LEU A 44 -10.44 -4.78 -4.71
C LEU A 44 -9.80 -5.36 -5.97
N ASP A 45 -10.39 -5.03 -7.12
CA ASP A 45 -9.85 -5.38 -8.44
C ASP A 45 -9.45 -4.13 -9.24
N ARG A 46 -8.35 -4.20 -9.99
CA ARG A 46 -7.79 -3.10 -10.81
C ARG A 46 -7.54 -1.78 -10.06
N HIS A 47 -7.28 -1.82 -8.75
CA HIS A 47 -7.03 -0.63 -7.94
C HIS A 47 -5.53 -0.32 -7.77
N ARG A 48 -5.17 0.96 -7.78
CA ARG A 48 -3.84 1.40 -7.32
C ARG A 48 -3.79 1.33 -5.80
N TYR A 49 -2.60 1.09 -5.23
CA TYR A 49 -2.41 1.08 -3.78
C TYR A 49 -2.92 2.36 -3.11
N CYS A 50 -2.62 3.53 -3.68
CA CYS A 50 -3.10 4.81 -3.16
C CYS A 50 -4.64 4.91 -3.15
N GLN A 51 -5.35 4.31 -4.11
CA GLN A 51 -6.81 4.28 -4.13
C GLN A 51 -7.35 3.37 -3.02
N ALA A 52 -6.73 2.21 -2.79
CA ALA A 52 -7.07 1.33 -1.67
C ALA A 52 -6.83 2.03 -0.32
N LEU A 53 -5.71 2.74 -0.19
CA LEU A 53 -5.39 3.56 0.99
C LEU A 53 -6.46 4.63 1.24
N MET A 54 -6.92 5.32 0.19
CA MET A 54 -7.99 6.33 0.34
C MET A 54 -9.32 5.72 0.77
N ARG A 55 -9.69 4.55 0.23
CA ARG A 55 -10.88 3.82 0.71
C ARG A 55 -10.81 3.54 2.21
N ALA A 56 -9.65 3.07 2.69
CA ALA A 56 -9.41 2.83 4.11
C ALA A 56 -9.49 4.11 4.96
N ARG A 57 -8.88 5.21 4.49
CA ARG A 57 -8.99 6.54 5.16
C ARG A 57 -10.44 6.99 5.30
N HIS A 58 -11.33 6.56 4.40
CA HIS A 58 -12.75 6.88 4.42
C HIS A 58 -13.63 5.78 5.03
N GLY A 59 -13.08 4.89 5.85
CA GLY A 59 -13.85 3.96 6.68
C GLY A 59 -14.00 2.55 6.11
N GLN A 60 -13.55 2.31 4.87
CA GLN A 60 -13.70 1.00 4.23
C GLN A 60 -12.63 0.03 4.69
N ASP A 61 -13.01 -1.24 4.83
CA ASP A 61 -12.06 -2.33 4.99
C ASP A 61 -11.84 -2.98 3.62
N VAL A 62 -10.58 -3.04 3.17
CA VAL A 62 -10.24 -3.51 1.82
C VAL A 62 -9.04 -4.43 1.77
N LEU A 63 -9.09 -5.39 0.86
CA LEU A 63 -7.97 -6.25 0.49
C LEU A 63 -7.47 -5.90 -0.92
N LEU A 64 -6.16 -5.93 -1.10
CA LEU A 64 -5.51 -5.78 -2.39
C LEU A 64 -4.44 -6.85 -2.54
N ASP A 65 -4.54 -7.67 -3.58
CA ASP A 65 -3.61 -8.75 -3.87
C ASP A 65 -2.87 -8.53 -5.20
N ALA A 66 -2.06 -9.52 -5.60
CA ALA A 66 -1.35 -9.48 -6.86
C ALA A 66 -2.29 -9.30 -8.07
N GLY A 67 -3.48 -9.90 -8.07
CA GLY A 67 -4.44 -9.77 -9.17
C GLY A 67 -5.08 -8.39 -9.22
N GLY A 68 -5.46 -7.86 -8.06
CA GLY A 68 -6.19 -6.60 -7.94
C GLY A 68 -5.33 -5.34 -8.03
N ILE A 69 -4.03 -5.41 -7.75
CA ILE A 69 -3.16 -4.23 -7.79
C ILE A 69 -2.84 -3.79 -9.23
N SER A 70 -3.24 -2.57 -9.61
CA SER A 70 -3.02 -2.03 -10.97
C SER A 70 -1.79 -1.14 -11.10
N CYS A 71 -1.23 -0.65 -9.97
CA CYS A 71 -0.02 0.16 -10.00
C CYS A 71 1.22 -0.76 -10.10
N PRO A 72 1.99 -0.72 -11.22
CA PRO A 72 3.16 -1.58 -11.38
C PRO A 72 4.28 -1.27 -10.38
N ALA A 73 4.47 -0.01 -10.00
CA ALA A 73 5.47 0.39 -9.00
C ALA A 73 5.14 -0.20 -7.62
N ALA A 74 3.87 -0.09 -7.20
CA ALA A 74 3.41 -0.67 -5.93
C ALA A 74 3.44 -2.21 -5.98
N ALA A 75 3.05 -2.83 -7.10
CA ALA A 75 3.16 -4.27 -7.27
C ALA A 75 4.60 -4.77 -7.08
N ARG A 76 5.58 -4.00 -7.55
CA ARG A 76 7.01 -4.29 -7.31
C ARG A 76 7.43 -4.07 -5.86
N ALA A 77 7.01 -2.95 -5.26
CA ALA A 77 7.36 -2.62 -3.87
C ALA A 77 6.84 -3.68 -2.89
N PHE A 78 5.64 -4.21 -3.12
CA PHE A 78 5.04 -5.24 -2.27
C PHE A 78 5.40 -6.68 -2.65
N GLY A 79 6.34 -6.89 -3.57
CA GLY A 79 6.80 -8.24 -3.90
C GLY A 79 5.84 -9.06 -4.76
N PHE A 80 4.81 -8.46 -5.37
CA PHE A 80 3.82 -9.19 -6.15
C PHE A 80 4.28 -9.51 -7.57
N ARG A 81 5.00 -8.57 -8.22
CA ARG A 81 5.46 -8.71 -9.61
C ARG A 81 6.75 -7.95 -9.84
N PRO A 82 7.58 -8.36 -10.82
CA PRO A 82 8.74 -7.57 -11.24
C PRO A 82 8.29 -6.21 -11.81
N LEU A 83 9.24 -5.27 -11.83
CA LEU A 83 9.02 -3.96 -12.43
C LEU A 83 8.98 -4.13 -13.96
N PRO A 84 7.96 -3.61 -14.67
CA PRO A 84 7.90 -3.71 -16.12
C PRO A 84 9.00 -2.88 -16.79
N GLU A 85 9.43 -3.31 -17.98
CA GLU A 85 10.57 -2.73 -18.71
C GLU A 85 10.52 -1.20 -18.88
N PRO A 86 9.37 -0.57 -19.22
CA PRO A 86 9.32 0.88 -19.33
C PRO A 86 9.63 1.60 -18.02
N LEU A 87 9.27 1.03 -16.87
CA LEU A 87 9.62 1.61 -15.57
C LEU A 87 11.07 1.31 -15.19
N ARG A 88 11.54 0.10 -15.48
CA ARG A 88 12.93 -0.30 -15.22
C ARG A 88 13.95 0.58 -15.94
N THR A 89 13.62 1.01 -17.16
CA THR A 89 14.45 1.91 -18.00
C THR A 89 14.13 3.40 -17.78
N GLY A 90 13.26 3.74 -16.83
CA GLY A 90 12.86 5.12 -16.55
C GLY A 90 11.93 5.78 -17.58
N LYS A 91 11.80 5.23 -18.79
CA LYS A 91 10.90 5.71 -19.86
C LYS A 91 9.47 5.97 -19.40
N GLY A 92 8.93 5.10 -18.55
CA GLY A 92 7.58 5.24 -18.02
C GLY A 92 7.42 6.48 -17.15
N LEU A 93 8.39 6.81 -16.29
CA LEU A 93 8.32 7.99 -15.42
C LEU A 93 8.47 9.29 -16.22
N VAL A 94 9.31 9.29 -17.26
CA VAL A 94 9.40 10.40 -18.22
C VAL A 94 8.09 10.56 -18.98
N GLY A 95 7.53 9.46 -19.51
CA GLY A 95 6.24 9.47 -20.23
C GLY A 95 5.06 9.91 -19.36
N PHE A 96 5.12 9.73 -18.04
CA PHE A 96 4.13 10.25 -17.09
C PHE A 96 4.36 11.71 -16.68
N GLY A 97 5.47 12.32 -17.10
CA GLY A 97 5.85 13.68 -16.69
C GLY A 97 6.30 13.80 -15.24
N ILE A 98 6.74 12.71 -14.61
CA ILE A 98 7.20 12.70 -13.21
C ILE A 98 8.65 13.20 -13.09
N VAL A 99 9.50 12.84 -14.06
CA VAL A 99 10.89 13.33 -14.16
C VAL A 99 11.22 13.70 -15.60
N SER A 100 12.26 14.51 -15.79
CA SER A 100 12.70 14.95 -17.12
C SER A 100 13.72 14.01 -17.77
N GLU A 101 14.38 13.15 -17.00
CA GLU A 101 15.48 12.29 -17.46
C GLU A 101 15.28 10.83 -17.04
N GLU A 102 15.44 9.89 -17.98
CA GLU A 102 15.30 8.45 -17.74
C GLU A 102 16.25 7.96 -16.63
N LYS A 103 17.51 8.43 -16.63
CA LYS A 103 18.53 8.08 -15.63
C LYS A 103 18.13 8.44 -14.19
N VAL A 104 17.34 9.50 -14.00
CA VAL A 104 16.83 9.86 -12.68
C VAL A 104 15.80 8.82 -12.23
N ALA A 105 14.88 8.44 -13.12
CA ALA A 105 13.90 7.40 -12.85
C ALA A 105 14.52 6.01 -12.62
N GLU A 106 15.54 5.63 -13.37
CA GLU A 106 16.28 4.39 -13.15
C GLU A 106 16.86 4.33 -11.73
N LYS A 107 17.54 5.40 -11.29
CA LYS A 107 18.09 5.51 -9.93
C LYS A 107 17.01 5.47 -8.86
N MET A 108 15.83 6.03 -9.11
CA MET A 108 14.69 5.96 -8.18
C MET A 108 14.25 4.52 -7.97
N PHE A 109 14.16 3.72 -9.03
CA PHE A 109 13.74 2.32 -8.93
C PHE A 109 14.83 1.38 -8.43
N GLU A 110 16.10 1.64 -8.75
CA GLU A 110 17.25 0.89 -8.21
C GLU A 110 17.27 0.96 -6.68
N LYS A 111 16.97 2.14 -6.11
CA LYS A 111 16.96 2.39 -4.67
C LYS A 111 15.60 2.23 -4.02
N MET A 112 14.56 1.85 -4.77
CA MET A 112 13.21 1.73 -4.23
C MET A 112 13.16 0.57 -3.23
N PRO A 113 12.80 0.81 -1.96
CA PRO A 113 12.60 -0.27 -1.00
C PRO A 113 11.49 -1.20 -1.48
N HIS A 114 11.72 -2.50 -1.36
CA HIS A 114 10.75 -3.50 -1.75
C HIS A 114 10.85 -4.75 -0.90
N LEU A 115 9.74 -5.48 -0.81
CA LEU A 115 9.72 -6.83 -0.27
C LEU A 115 10.32 -7.81 -1.29
N GLU A 116 10.76 -8.96 -0.78
CA GLU A 116 11.11 -10.11 -1.62
C GLU A 116 9.89 -10.58 -2.42
N MET A 117 10.14 -11.13 -3.61
CA MET A 117 9.05 -11.64 -4.45
C MET A 117 8.29 -12.75 -3.73
N GLY A 118 6.96 -12.60 -3.62
CA GLY A 118 6.08 -13.57 -2.96
C GLY A 118 6.12 -13.53 -1.43
N ALA A 119 6.86 -12.60 -0.81
CA ALA A 119 6.94 -12.49 0.66
C ALA A 119 5.57 -12.26 1.33
N ILE A 120 4.63 -11.65 0.59
CA ILE A 120 3.26 -11.45 1.01
C ILE A 120 2.33 -11.85 -0.15
N GLN A 121 1.10 -12.22 0.19
CA GLN A 121 0.07 -12.63 -0.76
C GLN A 121 -1.04 -11.58 -0.88
N GLN A 122 -1.32 -10.83 0.18
CA GLN A 122 -2.34 -9.78 0.21
C GLN A 122 -1.94 -8.61 1.13
N ILE A 123 -2.50 -7.44 0.84
CA ILE A 123 -2.42 -6.25 1.68
C ILE A 123 -3.82 -5.94 2.18
N HIS A 124 -3.97 -5.86 3.50
CA HIS A 124 -5.20 -5.45 4.16
C HIS A 124 -5.06 -4.00 4.62
N LEU A 125 -5.99 -3.14 4.19
CA LEU A 125 -6.02 -1.73 4.57
C LEU A 125 -7.37 -1.41 5.21
N TYR A 126 -7.33 -0.79 6.39
CA TYR A 126 -8.51 -0.53 7.21
C TYR A 126 -8.31 0.72 8.09
N PRO A 127 -9.37 1.35 8.59
CA PRO A 127 -9.26 2.40 9.61
C PRO A 127 -8.56 1.88 10.86
N LEU A 128 -7.49 2.54 11.32
CA LEU A 128 -6.64 2.06 12.40
C LEU A 128 -7.36 1.89 13.75
N GLU A 129 -8.46 2.62 13.95
CA GLU A 129 -9.28 2.55 15.16
C GLU A 129 -10.23 1.33 15.20
N LYS A 130 -10.24 0.50 14.15
CA LYS A 130 -11.03 -0.74 14.08
C LYS A 130 -10.27 -1.96 14.55
#